data_AF-A0A9P4Y2H9-F1
#
_entry.id   AF-A0A9P4Y2H9-F1
#
_cell.length_a   1.000
_cell.length_b   1.000
_cell.length_c   1.000
_cell.angle_alpha   90.00
_cell.angle_beta   90.00
_cell.angle_gamma   90.00
#
_symmetry.space_group_name_H-M   'P 1'
#
loop_
_entity.id
_entity.type
_entity.pdbx_description
1 polymer ?
#
loop_
_entity_poly.entity_id
_entity_poly.type
_entity_poly.pdbx_seq_one_letter_code
_entity_poly.pdbx_strand_id
1 'polypeptide(L)'
;MSRYTILPESFMAPDPFSPYLRVSFRRPQESRDPIYPASGLQLSFRRASDKYDQEVFLNHRITAADIQHTSAGLCTVLLGRDEVPRYRAHKRRGQQQQQKKQGRGGAAGGGGAMEEEEEEEPEVLVRLHAWRGERHLGAWEVGRLRGRDVFLVMDGDE
;
A
#
# COMPACT_ATOMS: atom_id res chain seq x y z
N MET A 1 -20.43 14.06 20.45
CA MET A 1 -19.15 14.50 19.84
C MET A 1 -19.06 13.90 18.46
N SER A 2 -18.95 14.73 17.41
CA SER A 2 -18.82 14.25 16.04
C SER A 2 -17.55 13.41 15.89
N ARG A 3 -17.68 12.20 15.36
CA ARG A 3 -16.55 11.28 15.12
C ARG A 3 -15.68 11.90 14.03
N TYR A 4 -14.42 12.17 14.33
CA TYR A 4 -13.47 12.62 13.31
C TYR A 4 -13.40 11.57 12.20
N THR A 5 -13.62 11.99 10.96
CA THR A 5 -13.72 11.10 9.80
C THR A 5 -12.95 11.72 8.64
N ILE A 6 -12.03 10.97 8.07
CA ILE A 6 -11.36 11.34 6.82
C ILE A 6 -12.10 10.62 5.69
N LEU A 7 -12.36 11.34 4.60
CA LEU A 7 -12.97 10.79 3.39
C LEU A 7 -11.88 10.68 2.31
N PRO A 8 -11.32 9.49 2.03
CA PRO A 8 -10.36 9.30 0.95
C PRO A 8 -10.99 9.69 -0.40
N GLU A 9 -10.28 10.45 -1.20
CA GLU A 9 -10.75 10.91 -2.52
C GLU A 9 -9.94 10.28 -3.66
N SER A 10 -8.62 10.30 -3.54
CA SER A 10 -7.76 9.71 -4.58
C SER A 10 -6.45 9.20 -4.00
N PHE A 11 -5.91 8.19 -4.66
CA PHE A 11 -4.62 7.60 -4.35
C PHE A 11 -3.85 7.37 -5.63
N MET A 12 -2.56 7.71 -5.62
CA MET A 12 -1.66 7.49 -6.75
C MET A 12 -0.36 6.91 -6.22
N ALA A 13 -0.01 5.72 -6.70
CA ALA A 13 1.26 5.09 -6.43
C ALA A 13 2.41 5.92 -7.06
N PRO A 14 3.63 5.88 -6.50
CA PRO A 14 4.79 6.46 -7.17
C PRO A 14 5.05 5.74 -8.49
N ASP A 15 5.31 6.51 -9.55
CA ASP A 15 5.65 5.99 -10.87
C ASP A 15 6.93 6.69 -11.42
N PRO A 16 7.48 6.27 -12.58
CA PRO A 16 8.68 6.90 -13.14
C PRO A 16 8.56 8.39 -13.48
N PHE A 17 7.35 8.90 -13.69
CA PHE A 17 7.05 10.30 -14.04
C PHE A 17 6.63 11.13 -12.81
N SER A 18 6.10 10.48 -11.78
CA SER A 18 5.74 11.07 -10.49
C SER A 18 6.37 10.26 -9.35
N PRO A 19 7.54 10.67 -8.82
CA PRO A 19 8.27 9.93 -7.79
C PRO A 19 7.64 10.07 -6.38
N TYR A 20 6.36 10.44 -6.30
CA TYR A 20 5.63 10.67 -5.08
C TYR A 20 4.41 9.77 -5.01
N LEU A 21 4.22 9.12 -3.85
CA LEU A 21 2.94 8.57 -3.47
C LEU A 21 2.03 9.75 -3.09
N ARG A 22 0.87 9.86 -3.74
CA ARG A 22 -0.09 10.93 -3.49
C ARG A 22 -1.34 10.37 -2.84
N VAL A 23 -1.68 10.90 -1.66
CA VAL A 23 -2.93 10.63 -0.97
C VAL A 23 -3.74 11.90 -0.91
N SER A 24 -4.94 11.90 -1.50
CA SER A 24 -5.89 13.00 -1.38
C SER A 24 -7.12 12.57 -0.60
N PHE A 25 -7.59 13.45 0.26
CA PHE A 25 -8.77 13.23 1.10
C PHE A 25 -9.52 14.54 1.32
N ARG A 26 -10.81 14.43 1.67
CA ARG A 26 -11.61 15.56 2.13
C ARG A 26 -11.68 15.59 3.64
N ARG A 27 -11.58 16.81 4.16
CA ARG A 27 -11.91 17.11 5.56
C ARG A 27 -13.42 17.16 5.74
N PRO A 28 -13.96 16.64 6.86
CA PRO A 28 -15.40 16.58 7.10
C PRO A 28 -15.98 17.94 7.52
N GLN A 29 -15.12 18.86 7.96
CA GLN A 29 -15.52 20.16 8.49
C GLN A 29 -14.64 21.26 7.89
N GLU A 30 -15.26 22.38 7.55
CA GLU A 30 -14.53 23.60 7.20
C GLU A 30 -13.80 24.12 8.44
N SER A 31 -12.48 24.01 8.41
CA SER A 31 -11.57 24.51 9.43
C SER A 31 -10.43 25.25 8.75
N ARG A 32 -9.80 26.19 9.45
CA ARG A 32 -8.55 26.81 8.98
C ARG A 32 -7.41 25.80 8.94
N ASP A 33 -7.41 24.86 9.88
CA ASP A 33 -6.46 23.76 9.92
C ASP A 33 -7.01 22.57 9.11
N PRO A 34 -6.25 22.06 8.10
CA PRO A 34 -6.70 21.00 7.21
C PRO A 34 -7.00 19.67 7.91
N ILE A 35 -6.45 19.42 9.11
CA ILE A 35 -6.59 18.12 9.80
C ILE A 35 -7.29 18.23 11.15
N TYR A 36 -7.82 19.39 11.51
CA TYR A 36 -8.54 19.57 12.76
C TYR A 36 -9.67 18.54 12.92
N PRO A 37 -9.82 17.90 14.10
CA PRO A 37 -9.15 18.14 15.38
C PRO A 37 -7.91 17.27 15.62
N ALA A 38 -7.38 16.59 14.60
CA ALA A 38 -6.10 15.92 14.69
C ALA A 38 -4.97 16.96 14.78
N SER A 39 -3.90 16.60 15.49
CA SER A 39 -2.66 17.34 15.52
C SER A 39 -1.59 16.72 14.60
N GLY A 40 -1.86 15.53 14.06
CA GLY A 40 -0.97 14.87 13.11
C GLY A 40 -1.64 13.67 12.45
N LEU A 41 -1.22 13.39 11.23
CA LEU A 41 -1.56 12.19 10.49
C LEU A 41 -0.34 11.27 10.39
N GLN A 42 -0.55 9.99 10.12
CA GLN A 42 0.55 9.04 9.93
C GLN A 42 0.13 7.99 8.92
N LEU A 43 0.98 7.72 7.93
CA LEU A 43 0.73 6.63 6.99
C LEU A 43 1.28 5.32 7.55
N SER A 44 0.56 4.24 7.26
CA SER A 44 1.00 2.87 7.50
C SER A 44 0.81 1.99 6.26
N PHE A 45 1.59 0.93 6.20
CA PHE A 45 1.65 -0.04 5.11
C PHE A 45 1.45 -1.44 5.69
N ARG A 46 0.33 -2.07 5.35
CA ARG A 46 -0.04 -3.40 5.83
C ARG A 46 -0.04 -4.38 4.68
N ARG A 47 0.72 -5.48 4.81
CA ARG A 47 0.72 -6.55 3.80
C ARG A 47 -0.57 -7.37 3.92
N ALA A 48 -1.33 -7.50 2.84
CA ALA A 48 -2.64 -8.15 2.86
C ALA A 48 -2.57 -9.68 2.98
N SER A 49 -1.50 -10.29 2.46
CA SER A 49 -1.36 -11.74 2.25
C SER A 49 -0.58 -12.47 3.36
N ASP A 50 -0.03 -11.76 4.34
CA ASP A 50 0.82 -12.39 5.35
C ASP A 50 -0.03 -12.93 6.53
N LYS A 51 0.27 -14.17 6.95
CA LYS A 51 -0.31 -14.80 8.16
C LYS A 51 0.04 -14.01 9.43
N TYR A 52 1.04 -13.13 9.33
CA TYR A 52 1.43 -12.18 10.35
C TYR A 52 0.96 -10.78 9.95
N ASP A 53 0.10 -10.19 10.77
CA ASP A 53 -0.46 -8.85 10.56
C ASP A 53 0.60 -7.76 10.76
N GLN A 54 1.54 -7.64 9.82
CA GLN A 54 2.63 -6.68 9.89
C GLN A 54 2.22 -5.36 9.25
N GLU A 55 1.88 -4.39 10.09
CA GLU A 55 1.66 -2.99 9.72
C GLU A 55 2.92 -2.18 10.03
N VAL A 56 3.49 -1.56 9.01
CA VAL A 56 4.69 -0.71 9.11
C VAL A 56 4.25 0.74 9.08
N PHE A 57 4.53 1.49 10.15
CA PHE A 57 4.25 2.92 10.22
C PHE A 57 5.42 3.74 9.70
N LEU A 58 5.13 4.87 9.05
CA LEU A 58 6.16 5.88 8.80
C LEU A 58 6.67 6.45 10.12
N ASN A 59 7.97 6.77 10.17
CA ASN A 59 8.62 7.27 11.38
C ASN A 59 8.14 8.67 11.79
N HIS A 60 7.68 9.48 10.84
CA HIS A 60 7.26 10.85 11.10
C HIS A 60 5.73 10.99 11.06
N ARG A 61 5.20 11.97 11.81
CA ARG A 61 3.80 12.40 11.71
C ARG A 61 3.71 13.56 10.73
N ILE A 62 2.78 13.45 9.79
CA ILE A 62 2.41 14.47 8.83
C ILE A 62 1.61 15.54 9.58
N THR A 63 2.10 16.77 9.56
CA THR A 63 1.48 17.92 10.20
C THR A 63 0.61 18.70 9.21
N ALA A 64 -0.15 19.67 9.71
CA ALA A 64 -0.92 20.58 8.86
C ALA A 64 -0.04 21.34 7.83
N ALA A 65 1.24 21.57 8.14
CA ALA A 65 2.18 22.27 7.26
C ALA A 65 2.61 21.41 6.06
N ASP A 66 2.60 20.09 6.21
CA ASP A 66 2.99 19.13 5.17
C ASP A 66 1.83 18.86 4.17
N ILE A 67 0.65 19.43 4.43
CA ILE A 67 -0.58 19.14 3.69
C ILE A 67 -0.91 20.29 2.74
N GLN A 68 -0.84 19.98 1.44
CA GLN A 68 -1.38 20.86 0.42
C GLN A 68 -2.91 20.82 0.50
N HIS A 69 -3.56 21.97 0.54
CA HIS A 69 -5.02 22.03 0.59
C HIS A 69 -5.58 23.14 -0.28
N THR A 70 -6.78 22.90 -0.79
CA THR A 70 -7.54 23.87 -1.60
C THR A 70 -8.63 24.53 -0.76
N SER A 71 -9.15 25.66 -1.21
CA SER A 71 -10.32 26.31 -0.61
C SER A 71 -11.56 25.41 -0.62
N ALA A 72 -11.64 24.46 -1.56
CA ALA A 72 -12.72 23.48 -1.67
C ALA A 72 -12.62 22.31 -0.66
N GLY A 73 -11.63 22.33 0.24
CA GLY A 73 -11.47 21.33 1.29
C GLY A 73 -10.82 20.01 0.87
N LEU A 74 -10.26 19.95 -0.36
CA LEU A 74 -9.40 18.85 -0.78
C LEU A 74 -8.01 19.03 -0.17
N CYS A 75 -7.57 18.02 0.58
CA CYS A 75 -6.25 17.92 1.19
C CYS A 75 -5.43 16.86 0.45
N THR A 76 -4.14 17.11 0.27
CA THR A 76 -3.21 16.23 -0.42
C THR A 76 -1.91 16.11 0.36
N VAL A 77 -1.49 14.87 0.58
CA VAL A 77 -0.20 14.48 1.14
C VAL A 77 0.64 13.89 0.02
N LEU A 78 1.90 14.31 -0.04
CA LEU A 78 2.91 13.76 -0.95
C LEU A 78 3.98 13.08 -0.10
N LEU A 79 4.28 11.83 -0.44
CA LEU A 79 5.30 11.03 0.21
C LEU A 79 6.35 10.62 -0.83
N GLY A 80 7.64 10.81 -0.53
CA GLY A 80 8.72 10.40 -1.42
C GLY A 80 8.75 8.90 -1.67
N ARG A 81 9.15 8.48 -2.87
CA ARG A 81 9.29 7.06 -3.23
C ARG A 81 10.26 6.29 -2.31
N ASP A 82 11.25 6.98 -1.77
CA ASP A 82 12.25 6.46 -0.83
C ASP A 82 11.69 6.23 0.57
N GLU A 83 10.57 6.87 0.91
CA GLU A 83 9.90 6.71 2.20
C GLU A 83 8.90 5.54 2.20
N VAL A 84 8.52 5.03 1.02
CA VAL A 84 7.63 3.87 0.87
C VAL A 84 8.41 2.59 1.22
N PRO A 85 7.96 1.79 2.21
CA PRO A 85 8.63 0.55 2.57
C PRO A 85 8.77 -0.40 1.39
N ARG A 86 9.90 -1.11 1.31
CA ARG A 86 10.14 -2.12 0.27
C ARG A 86 10.01 -3.52 0.85
N TYR A 87 9.20 -4.35 0.20
CA TYR A 87 8.99 -5.75 0.57
C TYR A 87 9.72 -6.67 -0.41
N ARG A 88 10.19 -7.83 0.09
CA ARG A 88 10.77 -8.87 -0.77
C ARG A 88 9.64 -9.70 -1.39
N ALA A 89 9.60 -9.79 -2.72
CA ALA A 89 8.80 -10.81 -3.38
C ALA A 89 9.52 -12.17 -3.28
N HIS A 90 8.85 -13.21 -2.79
CA HIS A 90 9.38 -14.56 -2.92
C HIS A 90 9.35 -14.96 -4.40
N LYS A 91 10.51 -15.33 -4.98
CA LYS A 91 10.58 -15.88 -6.35
C LYS A 91 9.61 -17.06 -6.43
N ARG A 92 8.68 -17.00 -7.38
CA ARG A 92 7.74 -18.08 -7.70
C ARG A 92 8.53 -19.38 -7.93
N ARG A 93 8.32 -20.39 -7.09
CA ARG A 93 8.95 -21.71 -7.20
C ARG A 93 8.44 -22.55 -8.39
N GLY A 94 7.67 -21.94 -9.31
CA GLY A 94 6.99 -22.62 -10.42
C GLY A 94 7.76 -22.73 -11.74
N GLN A 95 8.80 -21.93 -12.00
CA GLN A 95 9.48 -21.97 -13.31
C GLN A 95 10.64 -22.98 -13.43
N GLN A 96 11.05 -23.66 -12.35
CA GLN A 96 12.15 -24.65 -12.43
C GLN A 96 11.72 -26.07 -12.82
N GLN A 97 10.42 -26.38 -12.93
CA GLN A 97 9.97 -27.75 -13.27
C GLN A 97 9.78 -28.03 -14.77
N GLN A 98 9.90 -27.04 -15.67
CA GLN A 98 9.76 -27.31 -17.11
C GLN A 98 11.06 -27.72 -17.84
N GLN A 99 12.24 -27.57 -17.24
CA GLN A 99 13.49 -28.04 -17.88
C GLN A 99 13.88 -29.49 -17.54
N LYS A 100 13.14 -30.20 -16.68
CA LYS A 100 13.48 -31.59 -16.29
C LYS A 100 12.57 -32.68 -16.89
N LYS A 101 11.70 -32.34 -17.85
CA LYS A 101 10.78 -33.29 -18.53
C LYS A 101 11.08 -33.52 -20.02
N GLN A 102 12.30 -33.22 -20.49
CA GLN A 102 12.80 -33.75 -21.76
C GLN A 102 13.79 -34.88 -21.47
N GLY A 103 13.27 -36.05 -21.09
CA GLY A 103 14.15 -37.20 -20.84
C GLY A 103 13.49 -38.35 -20.10
N ARG A 104 12.35 -38.85 -20.58
CA ARG A 104 11.92 -40.27 -20.54
C ARG A 104 10.46 -40.38 -20.96
N GLY A 105 10.22 -41.21 -21.97
CA GLY A 105 8.89 -41.48 -22.50
C GLY A 105 8.01 -42.32 -21.56
N GLY A 106 6.75 -42.48 -21.95
CA GLY A 106 5.83 -43.47 -21.39
C GLY A 106 4.48 -42.90 -20.96
N ALA A 107 3.51 -43.05 -21.87
CA ALA A 107 2.07 -43.30 -21.71
C ALA A 107 1.27 -42.93 -20.44
N ALA A 108 0.00 -42.59 -20.73
CA ALA A 108 -1.23 -42.67 -19.93
C ALA A 108 -1.69 -41.42 -19.16
N GLY A 109 -2.74 -40.79 -19.71
CA GLY A 109 -4.06 -40.70 -19.07
C GLY A 109 -4.17 -39.88 -17.78
N GLY A 110 -4.91 -38.77 -17.85
CA GLY A 110 -5.41 -38.06 -16.68
C GLY A 110 -5.75 -36.61 -17.00
N GLY A 111 -6.96 -36.38 -17.51
CA GLY A 111 -7.55 -35.04 -17.57
C GLY A 111 -7.85 -34.56 -16.16
N GLY A 112 -6.92 -33.81 -15.57
CA GLY A 112 -7.16 -32.98 -14.40
C GLY A 112 -7.33 -31.55 -14.90
N ALA A 113 -8.55 -31.01 -14.80
CA ALA A 113 -8.76 -29.58 -14.86
C ALA A 113 -7.98 -28.98 -13.67
N MET A 114 -6.78 -28.44 -13.95
CA MET A 114 -6.12 -27.56 -13.01
C MET A 114 -6.94 -26.27 -13.02
N GLU A 115 -7.74 -26.09 -11.97
CA GLU A 115 -8.24 -24.80 -11.58
C GLU A 115 -7.02 -23.86 -11.53
N GLU A 116 -7.01 -22.86 -12.40
CA GLU A 116 -6.04 -21.77 -12.34
C GLU A 116 -6.26 -21.10 -10.98
N GLU A 117 -5.49 -21.51 -9.96
CA GLU A 117 -5.32 -20.70 -8.76
C GLU A 117 -4.77 -19.37 -9.25
N GLU A 118 -5.66 -18.37 -9.38
CA GLU A 118 -5.28 -16.98 -9.59
C GLU A 118 -4.34 -16.61 -8.43
N GLU A 119 -3.03 -16.75 -8.66
CA GLU A 119 -1.99 -16.33 -7.71
C GLU A 119 -2.15 -14.83 -7.49
N GLU A 120 -2.89 -14.44 -6.45
CA GLU A 120 -3.11 -13.05 -6.07
C GLU A 120 -1.75 -12.34 -5.97
N GLU A 121 -1.57 -11.30 -6.78
CA GLU A 121 -0.38 -10.46 -6.68
C GLU A 121 -0.29 -9.91 -5.26
N PRO A 122 0.88 -9.98 -4.61
CA PRO A 122 1.00 -9.52 -3.24
C PRO A 122 0.64 -8.03 -3.18
N GLU A 123 -0.26 -7.70 -2.25
CA GLU A 123 -0.81 -6.37 -2.11
C GLU A 123 -0.44 -5.76 -0.75
N VAL A 124 -0.20 -4.45 -0.76
CA VAL A 124 0.06 -3.64 0.43
C VAL A 124 -1.04 -2.60 0.56
N LEU A 125 -1.81 -2.68 1.64
CA LEU A 125 -2.81 -1.69 2.01
C LEU A 125 -2.12 -0.47 2.61
N VAL A 126 -2.46 0.71 2.10
CA VAL A 126 -2.00 1.98 2.64
C VAL A 126 -3.11 2.57 3.49
N ARG A 127 -2.80 2.91 4.74
CA ARG A 127 -3.78 3.50 5.66
C ARG A 127 -3.28 4.82 6.18
N LEU A 128 -4.21 5.73 6.42
CA LEU A 128 -3.97 7.02 7.03
C LEU A 128 -4.56 7.02 8.43
N HIS A 129 -3.71 7.24 9.42
CA HIS A 129 -4.06 7.31 10.83
C HIS A 129 -4.11 8.77 11.26
N ALA A 130 -5.04 9.10 12.15
CA ALA A 130 -5.12 10.43 12.73
C ALA A 130 -4.90 10.41 14.24
N TRP A 131 -4.17 11.40 14.72
CA TRP A 131 -3.72 11.51 16.10
C TRP A 131 -4.01 12.89 16.67
N ARG A 132 -4.32 12.96 17.97
CA ARG A 132 -4.37 14.20 18.75
C ARG A 132 -3.50 14.04 19.98
N GLY A 133 -2.30 14.63 19.96
CA GLY A 133 -1.24 14.21 20.89
C GLY A 133 -1.02 12.70 20.74
N GLU A 134 -1.01 11.95 21.83
CA GLU A 134 -0.88 10.48 21.79
C GLU A 134 -2.18 9.72 21.55
N ARG A 135 -3.32 10.43 21.44
CA ARG A 135 -4.62 9.79 21.26
C ARG A 135 -4.86 9.46 19.79
N HIS A 136 -5.03 8.18 19.47
CA HIS A 136 -5.51 7.73 18.16
C HIS A 136 -7.00 8.10 17.96
N LEU A 137 -7.30 8.79 16.86
CA LEU A 137 -8.66 9.22 16.50
C LEU A 137 -9.34 8.27 15.52
N GLY A 138 -8.57 7.59 14.68
CA GLY A 138 -9.08 6.65 13.67
C GLY A 138 -8.07 6.37 12.57
N ALA A 139 -8.38 5.37 11.75
CA ALA A 139 -7.58 4.95 10.60
C ALA A 139 -8.49 4.63 9.42
N TRP A 140 -8.07 5.01 8.22
CA TRP A 140 -8.81 4.83 6.96
C TRP A 140 -7.91 4.20 5.91
N GLU A 141 -8.42 3.21 5.18
CA GLU A 141 -7.77 2.74 3.97
C GLU A 141 -7.83 3.85 2.94
N VAL A 142 -6.67 4.26 2.44
CA VAL A 142 -6.57 5.35 1.45
C VAL A 142 -6.21 4.82 0.07
N GLY A 143 -5.62 3.63 -0.01
CA GLY A 143 -5.30 3.00 -1.29
C GLY A 143 -4.52 1.72 -1.11
N ARG A 144 -4.09 1.16 -2.23
CA ARG A 144 -3.37 -0.12 -2.29
C ARG A 144 -2.21 0.00 -3.25
N LEU A 145 -1.11 -0.64 -2.91
CA LEU A 145 0.06 -0.73 -3.75
C LEU A 145 0.30 -2.19 -4.16
N ARG A 146 0.74 -2.40 -5.40
CA ARG A 146 0.97 -3.72 -5.98
C ARG A 146 2.28 -3.76 -6.75
N GLY A 147 2.77 -4.96 -7.05
CA GLY A 147 3.88 -5.16 -7.97
C GLY A 147 5.14 -4.32 -7.65
N ARG A 148 5.73 -3.69 -8.67
CA ARG A 148 7.03 -3.00 -8.57
C ARG A 148 7.01 -1.71 -7.72
N ASP A 149 5.83 -1.25 -7.31
CA ASP A 149 5.68 -0.04 -6.49
C ASP A 149 6.22 -0.26 -5.08
N VAL A 150 6.10 -1.49 -4.57
CA VAL A 150 6.43 -1.87 -3.18
C VAL A 150 7.33 -3.08 -3.11
N PHE A 151 7.29 -3.95 -4.13
CA PHE A 151 8.09 -5.16 -4.12
C PHE A 151 9.37 -4.97 -4.92
N LEU A 152 10.49 -5.23 -4.27
CA LEU A 152 11.75 -5.46 -4.96
C LEU A 152 11.68 -6.88 -5.51
N VAL A 153 11.60 -7.00 -6.84
CA VAL A 153 11.89 -8.26 -7.52
C VAL A 153 13.40 -8.46 -7.35
N MET A 154 13.79 -9.33 -6.43
CA MET A 154 15.18 -9.74 -6.35
C MET A 154 15.41 -10.70 -7.51
N ASP A 155 15.93 -10.19 -8.63
CA ASP A 155 16.67 -11.03 -9.55
C ASP A 155 17.85 -11.56 -8.75
N GLY A 156 17.75 -12.83 -8.37
CA GLY A 156 18.86 -13.57 -7.79
C GLY A 156 19.98 -13.67 -8.81
N ASP A 157 20.83 -12.65 -8.81
CA ASP A 157 22.26 -12.70 -9.09
C ASP A 157 22.95 -13.20 -7.80
N GLU A 158 23.92 -14.12 -7.75
CA GLU A 158 24.64 -14.97 -8.71
C GLU A 158 25.20 -16.16 -7.88
#